data_AF-F2L0L0-F1
#
_entry.id   AF-F2L0L0-F1
#
_cell.length_a   1.000
_cell.length_b   1.000
_cell.length_c   1.000
_cell.angle_alpha   90.00
_cell.angle_beta   90.00
_cell.angle_gamma   90.00
#
_symmetry.space_group_name_H-M   'P 1'
#
loop_
_entity.id
_entity.type
_entity.pdbx_description
1 polymer ?
#
loop_
_entity_poly.entity_id
_entity_poly.type
_entity_poly.pdbx_seq_one_letter_code
_entity_poly.pdbx_strand_id
1 'polypeptide(L)'
;MERLCAPARALLGEARVAVFGSVARGDWAPDSDIDVLIISLNAPEDPWRRAEVSKALKDAAGEASAVLELHIVTTRQYEEWYKKFIDKEVDIC
;
A
#
# COMPACT_ATOMS: atom_id res chain seq x y z
N MET A 1 11.96 1.15 0.23
CA MET A 1 10.66 1.74 -0.15
C MET A 1 10.59 2.18 -1.62
N GLU A 2 11.69 2.66 -2.22
CA GLU A 2 11.76 2.97 -3.67
C GLU A 2 11.35 1.78 -4.57
N ARG A 3 11.53 0.55 -4.06
CA ARG A 3 11.12 -0.72 -4.68
C ARG A 3 9.61 -0.94 -4.84
N LEU A 4 8.75 -0.13 -4.21
CA LEU A 4 7.29 -0.21 -4.40
C LEU A 4 6.75 0.93 -5.28
N CYS A 5 7.37 2.11 -5.20
CA CYS A 5 6.92 3.30 -5.92
C CYS A 5 6.89 3.12 -7.45
N ALA A 6 8.03 2.72 -8.04
CA ALA A 6 8.12 2.55 -9.48
C ALA A 6 7.24 1.39 -9.99
N PRO A 7 7.23 0.19 -9.36
CA PRO A 7 6.32 -0.87 -9.75
C PRO A 7 4.84 -0.51 -9.59
N ALA A 8 4.45 0.17 -8.50
CA ALA A 8 3.06 0.60 -8.31
C ALA A 8 2.62 1.54 -9.44
N ARG A 9 3.48 2.48 -9.83
CA ARG A 9 3.17 3.39 -10.94
C ARG A 9 3.16 2.70 -12.30
N ALA A 10 4.03 1.72 -12.51
CA ALA A 10 4.02 0.93 -13.74
C ALA A 10 2.75 0.09 -13.89
N LEU A 11 2.23 -0.46 -12.78
CA LEU A 11 1.04 -1.32 -12.77
C LEU A 11 -0.27 -0.54 -12.73
N LEU A 12 -0.30 0.60 -12.04
CA LEU A 12 -1.52 1.35 -11.70
C LEU A 12 -1.54 2.77 -12.29
N GLY A 13 -0.50 3.23 -12.98
CA GLY A 13 -0.41 4.60 -13.48
C GLY A 13 -0.02 5.60 -12.39
N GLU A 14 -0.70 6.74 -12.30
CA GLU A 14 -0.46 7.64 -11.17
C GLU A 14 -0.88 6.94 -9.87
N ALA A 15 0.06 6.82 -8.93
CA ALA A 15 -0.13 6.11 -7.68
C ALA A 15 0.62 6.82 -6.55
N ARG A 16 -0.10 7.03 -5.44
CA ARG A 16 0.43 7.47 -4.14
C ARG A 16 0.62 6.25 -3.26
N VAL A 17 1.79 6.14 -2.65
CA VAL A 17 2.18 5.08 -1.70
C VAL A 17 2.50 5.73 -0.36
N ALA A 18 1.73 5.36 0.64
CA ALA A 18 1.91 5.81 2.01
C ALA A 18 2.08 4.61 2.94
N VAL A 19 2.84 4.78 4.02
CA VAL A 19 2.81 3.85 5.15
C VAL A 19 1.86 4.41 6.18
N PHE A 20 1.03 3.56 6.76
CA PHE A 20 0.12 3.92 7.84
C PHE A 20 0.28 2.95 9.02
N GLY A 21 -0.63 3.00 9.99
CA GLY A 21 -0.61 2.05 11.10
C GLY A 21 0.53 2.29 12.08
N SER A 22 1.02 1.22 12.70
CA SER A 22 1.95 1.30 13.84
C SER A 22 3.29 1.92 13.48
N VAL A 23 3.78 1.62 12.26
CA VAL A 23 5.02 2.21 11.74
C VAL A 23 4.87 3.72 11.57
N ALA A 24 3.75 4.19 11.03
CA ALA A 24 3.50 5.63 10.88
C ALA A 24 3.32 6.33 12.24
N ARG A 25 2.65 5.67 13.21
CA ARG A 25 2.48 6.17 14.59
C ARG A 25 3.78 6.18 15.40
N GLY A 26 4.73 5.31 15.07
CA GLY A 26 5.99 5.14 15.79
C GLY A 26 5.89 4.21 17.00
N ASP A 27 4.82 3.41 17.08
CA ASP A 27 4.54 2.45 18.16
C ASP A 27 4.63 0.99 17.67
N TRP A 28 5.42 0.73 16.61
CA TRP A 28 5.61 -0.59 16.02
C TRP A 28 6.36 -1.56 16.95
N ALA A 29 5.96 -2.83 16.93
CA ALA A 29 6.60 -3.92 17.65
C ALA A 29 7.36 -4.85 16.69
N PRO A 30 8.32 -5.67 17.17
CA PRO A 30 9.13 -6.55 16.31
C PRO A 30 8.34 -7.56 15.47
N ASP A 31 7.12 -7.88 15.89
CA ASP A 31 6.17 -8.79 15.24
C ASP A 31 5.08 -8.07 14.44
N SER A 32 5.15 -6.74 14.33
CA SER A 32 4.20 -5.95 13.55
C SER A 32 4.49 -6.02 12.05
N ASP A 33 3.43 -6.18 11.26
CA ASP A 33 3.47 -5.91 9.84
C ASP A 33 3.60 -4.40 9.55
N ILE A 34 4.08 -4.08 8.35
CA ILE A 34 4.18 -2.72 7.82
C ILE A 34 3.01 -2.51 6.87
N ASP A 35 2.02 -1.75 7.34
CA ASP A 35 0.84 -1.36 6.57
C ASP A 35 1.21 -0.34 5.49
N VAL A 36 1.08 -0.75 4.22
CA VAL A 36 1.34 0.10 3.05
C VAL A 36 0.05 0.32 2.28
N LEU A 37 -0.36 1.58 2.18
CA LEU A 37 -1.48 2.03 1.39
C LEU A 37 -1.02 2.47 0.00
N ILE A 38 -1.60 1.89 -1.04
CA ILE A 38 -1.34 2.21 -2.45
C ILE A 38 -2.64 2.73 -3.05
N ILE A 39 -2.69 4.04 -3.32
CA ILE A 39 -3.88 4.74 -3.79
C ILE A 39 -3.66 5.09 -5.26
N SER A 40 -4.57 4.63 -6.12
CA SER A 40 -4.55 4.98 -7.54
C SER A 40 -5.95 4.96 -8.14
N LEU A 41 -6.22 5.84 -9.10
CA LEU A 41 -7.46 5.81 -9.88
C LEU A 41 -7.66 4.48 -10.62
N ASN A 42 -6.57 3.80 -11.00
CA ASN A 42 -6.62 2.53 -11.72
C ASN A 42 -6.46 1.31 -10.81
N ALA A 43 -6.54 1.48 -9.49
CA ALA A 43 -6.53 0.34 -8.57
C ALA A 43 -7.69 -0.62 -8.88
N PRO A 44 -7.42 -1.92 -9.07
CA PRO A 44 -8.45 -2.88 -9.47
C PRO A 44 -9.49 -3.08 -8.37
N GLU A 45 -10.77 -2.94 -8.73
CA GLU A 45 -11.90 -3.26 -7.84
C GLU A 45 -12.18 -4.77 -7.78
N ASP A 46 -11.87 -5.50 -8.85
CA ASP A 46 -11.94 -6.96 -8.89
C ASP A 46 -10.90 -7.61 -7.94
N PRO A 47 -11.32 -8.53 -7.05
CA PRO A 47 -10.41 -9.15 -6.08
C PRO A 47 -9.25 -9.94 -6.71
N TRP A 48 -9.49 -10.63 -7.83
CA TRP A 48 -8.45 -11.44 -8.47
C TRP A 48 -7.38 -10.57 -9.11
N ARG A 49 -7.80 -9.53 -9.84
CA ARG A 49 -6.86 -8.52 -10.37
C ARG A 49 -6.09 -7.81 -9.27
N ARG A 50 -6.72 -7.50 -8.14
CA ARG A 50 -6.02 -6.92 -6.99
C ARG A 50 -4.99 -7.87 -6.40
N ALA A 51 -5.31 -9.17 -6.31
CA ALA A 51 -4.36 -10.18 -5.85
C ALA A 51 -3.16 -10.32 -6.81
N GLU A 52 -3.37 -10.25 -8.12
CA GLU A 52 -2.30 -10.24 -9.13
C GLU A 52 -1.35 -9.05 -8.94
N VAL A 53 -1.90 -7.84 -8.78
CA VAL A 53 -1.10 -6.63 -8.53
C VAL A 53 -0.36 -6.73 -7.20
N SER A 54 -1.03 -7.17 -6.14
CA SER A 54 -0.43 -7.35 -4.81
C SER A 54 0.75 -8.32 -4.86
N LYS A 55 0.59 -9.44 -5.56
CA LYS A 55 1.68 -10.40 -5.76
C LYS A 55 2.86 -9.77 -6.49
N ALA A 56 2.63 -9.08 -7.62
CA ALA A 56 3.69 -8.45 -8.38
C ALA A 56 4.46 -7.39 -7.56
N LEU A 57 3.76 -6.63 -6.71
CA LEU A 57 4.38 -5.66 -5.82
C LEU A 57 5.18 -6.32 -4.69
N LYS A 58 4.66 -7.41 -4.11
CA LYS A 58 5.39 -8.21 -3.11
C LYS A 58 6.65 -8.84 -3.72
N ASP A 59 6.57 -9.39 -4.93
CA ASP A 59 7.72 -9.94 -5.64
C ASP A 59 8.79 -8.85 -5.86
N ALA A 60 8.39 -7.63 -6.24
CA ALA A 60 9.30 -6.49 -6.40
C ALA A 60 9.92 -6.00 -5.07
N ALA A 61 9.21 -6.14 -3.95
CA ALA A 61 9.69 -5.80 -2.62
C ALA A 61 10.77 -6.78 -2.10
N GLY A 62 10.85 -8.00 -2.65
CA GLY A 62 11.84 -9.00 -2.26
C GLY A 62 11.65 -9.47 -0.81
N GLU A 63 12.74 -9.55 -0.05
CA GLU A 63 12.72 -10.01 1.35
C GLU A 63 11.78 -9.19 2.25
N ALA A 64 11.61 -7.90 1.95
CA ALA A 64 10.70 -7.04 2.71
C ALA A 64 9.24 -7.50 2.61
N SER A 65 8.85 -8.21 1.56
CA SER A 65 7.47 -8.66 1.33
C SER A 65 6.89 -9.50 2.47
N ALA A 66 7.75 -10.16 3.26
CA ALA A 66 7.36 -10.99 4.40
C ALA A 66 6.70 -10.20 5.53
N VAL A 67 6.95 -8.88 5.61
CA VAL A 67 6.41 -7.98 6.63
C VAL A 67 5.51 -6.90 6.03
N LEU A 68 5.13 -6.99 4.76
CA LEU A 68 4.26 -5.99 4.12
C LEU A 68 2.81 -6.45 4.07
N GLU A 69 1.93 -5.63 4.64
CA GLU A 69 0.50 -5.67 4.38
C GLU A 69 0.15 -4.60 3.33
N LEU A 70 -0.28 -5.01 2.15
CA LEU A 70 -0.57 -4.09 1.04
C LEU A 70 -2.07 -3.83 0.93
N HIS A 71 -2.45 -2.56 1.07
CA HIS A 71 -3.79 -2.07 0.83
C HIS A 71 -3.83 -1.31 -0.50
N ILE A 72 -4.26 -1.99 -1.56
CA ILE A 72 -4.40 -1.40 -2.90
C ILE A 72 -5.83 -0.91 -3.08
N VAL A 73 -6.01 0.40 -3.19
CA VAL A 73 -7.33 1.05 -3.12
C VAL A 73 -7.50 2.13 -4.18
N THR A 74 -8.75 2.35 -4.59
CA THR A 74 -9.07 3.51 -5.44
C THR A 74 -9.06 4.80 -4.62
N THR A 75 -8.88 5.95 -5.29
CA THR A 75 -9.01 7.27 -4.64
C THR A 75 -10.34 7.40 -3.91
N ARG A 76 -11.44 6.91 -4.50
CA ARG A 76 -12.76 6.88 -3.89
C ARG A 76 -12.80 6.05 -2.61
N GLN A 77 -12.28 4.82 -2.64
CA GLN A 77 -12.20 3.96 -1.46
C GLN A 77 -11.34 4.58 -0.35
N TYR A 78 -10.28 5.29 -0.73
CA TYR A 78 -9.46 6.01 0.23
C TYR A 78 -10.24 7.13 0.91
N GLU A 79 -10.83 8.03 0.14
CA GLU A 79 -11.55 9.21 0.66
C GLU A 79 -12.82 8.84 1.44
N GLU A 80 -13.58 7.87 0.95
CA GLU A 80 -14.88 7.49 1.52
C GLU A 80 -14.75 6.53 2.71
N TRP A 81 -13.67 5.76 2.80
CA TRP A 81 -13.50 4.73 3.81
C TRP A 81 -12.17 4.84 4.56
N TYR A 82 -11.04 4.50 3.93
CA TYR A 82 -9.76 4.32 4.64
C TYR A 82 -9.35 5.55 5.46
N LYS A 83 -9.47 6.75 4.88
CA LYS A 83 -9.09 8.01 5.53
C LYS A 83 -9.81 8.26 6.86
N LYS A 84 -10.98 7.66 7.07
CA LYS A 84 -11.74 7.78 8.34
C LYS A 84 -11.17 6.92 9.47
N PHE A 85 -10.37 5.90 9.13
CA PHE A 85 -9.82 4.92 10.07
C PHE A 85 -8.30 4.98 10.20
N ILE A 86 -7.64 5.84 9.41
CA ILE A 86 -6.19 6.03 9.46
C ILE A 86 -5.89 7.25 10.34
N ASP A 87 -5.31 7.01 11.51
CA ASP A 87 -4.90 8.08 12.44
C ASP A 87 -3.69 8.87 11.92
N LYS A 88 -2.74 8.15 11.29
CA LYS A 88 -1.51 8.71 10.75
C LYS A 88 -1.03 7.91 9.56
N GLU A 89 -0.61 8.64 8.53
CA GLU A 89 0.04 8.12 7.34
C GLU A 89 1.25 8.99 7.01
N VAL A 90 2.25 8.39 6.38
CA VAL A 90 3.46 9.07 5.91
C VAL A 90 3.63 8.73 4.44
N ASP A 91 3.57 9.77 3.60
CA ASP A 91 3.80 9.64 2.17
C ASP A 91 5.25 9.28 1.87
N ILE A 92 5.42 8.33 0.98
CA ILE A 92 6.71 7.89 0.48
C ILE A 92 6.90 8.43 -0.94
N CYS A 93 5.84 8.30 -1.74
CA CYS A 93 5.71 8.63 -3.15
C CYS A 93 4.22 8.48 -3.52
#